data_AF-A0A8T6N7V8-F1
#
_entry.id   AF-A0A8T6N7V8-F1
#
_cell.length_a   1.000
_cell.length_b   1.000
_cell.length_c   1.000
_cell.angle_alpha   90.00
_cell.angle_beta   90.00
_cell.angle_gamma   90.00
#
_symmetry.space_group_name_H-M   'P 1'
#
loop_
_entity.id
_entity.type
_entity.pdbx_description
1 polymer ?
#
loop_
_entity_poly.entity_id
_entity_poly.type
_entity_poly.pdbx_seq_one_letter_code
_entity_poly.pdbx_strand_id
1 'polypeptide(L)'
;MSACQACDPNSDSPAGSTSIESCSCRAGYAGEPGDACVPCPSGFYRSNLSEYICTACPVNTYNVLDASTSVGACVSCPEYTTSLSGSRSPDACVCDPGFYATATANSGPWICTPCAAGSFSIASNSSSCELCQAGTYSTAVQATSAQVCMQCANGSFSLQPGSTTCTLCPFSTWQHVGIADYTSQQCEPCPDNSYHSINGSIDVHDCTCAAGYFKLADLLNTNSFTCLLCPGGDACPGDNTRSDCPINFYAEPGSESCTECAQNSQGIVSLGLVSEEQCQCIEGFQGAYNNLCTECPTGTFQDLDYTYDSTNTVLRQSIETQVATLGVSGVLAVNVTCKACPVDTYCDVLGSPICFPCPSASSS
;
A
#
# COMPACT_ATOMS: atom_id res chain seq x y z
N MET A 1 65.80 -8.44 -76.64
CA MET A 1 65.07 -7.35 -75.97
C MET A 1 63.89 -8.00 -75.27
N SER A 2 63.91 -8.08 -73.95
CA SER A 2 62.74 -8.54 -73.20
C SER A 2 61.75 -7.37 -73.16
N ALA A 3 60.51 -7.61 -73.60
CA ALA A 3 59.46 -6.62 -73.54
C ALA A 3 59.02 -6.42 -72.08
N CYS A 4 58.68 -5.19 -71.70
CA CYS A 4 58.09 -4.91 -70.40
C CYS A 4 56.72 -5.58 -70.30
N GLN A 5 56.48 -6.30 -69.19
CA GLN A 5 55.15 -6.81 -68.86
C GLN A 5 54.42 -5.74 -68.04
N ALA A 6 53.17 -5.44 -68.42
CA ALA A 6 52.32 -4.55 -67.64
C ALA A 6 51.84 -5.26 -66.37
N CYS A 7 51.67 -4.48 -65.29
CA CYS A 7 51.01 -4.98 -64.09
C CYS A 7 49.51 -5.22 -64.36
N ASP A 8 48.89 -6.09 -63.55
CA ASP A 8 47.46 -6.36 -63.62
C ASP A 8 46.61 -5.11 -63.30
N PRO A 9 45.34 -5.06 -63.73
CA PRO A 9 44.49 -3.90 -63.49
C PRO A 9 44.43 -3.49 -62.01
N ASN A 10 44.48 -2.18 -61.75
CA ASN A 10 44.49 -1.59 -60.41
C ASN A 10 45.75 -1.87 -59.57
N SER A 11 46.89 -2.15 -60.22
CA SER A 11 48.21 -2.22 -59.59
C SER A 11 49.24 -1.32 -60.29
N ASP A 12 50.29 -0.94 -59.57
CA ASP A 12 51.43 -0.18 -60.09
C ASP A 12 52.75 -0.77 -59.58
N SER A 13 53.85 -0.52 -60.32
CA SER A 13 55.22 -0.84 -59.89
C SER A 13 56.13 0.39 -59.98
N PRO A 14 57.17 0.49 -59.13
CA PRO A 14 58.22 1.50 -59.29
C PRO A 14 58.91 1.42 -60.65
N ALA A 15 59.42 2.56 -61.14
CA ALA A 15 60.13 2.59 -62.42
C ALA A 15 61.41 1.72 -62.38
N GLY A 16 61.60 0.88 -63.40
CA GLY A 16 62.76 -0.01 -63.51
C GLY A 16 62.63 -1.33 -62.77
N SER A 17 61.44 -1.67 -62.25
CA SER A 17 61.16 -2.97 -61.65
C SER A 17 61.50 -4.14 -62.58
N THR A 18 62.16 -5.15 -62.02
CA THR A 18 62.66 -6.33 -62.75
C THR A 18 61.85 -7.60 -62.48
N SER A 19 60.79 -7.54 -61.67
CA SER A 19 59.92 -8.68 -61.30
C SER A 19 58.44 -8.26 -61.31
N ILE A 20 57.54 -9.18 -61.67
CA ILE A 20 56.08 -8.97 -61.60
C ILE A 20 55.59 -8.81 -60.16
N GLU A 21 56.31 -9.38 -59.19
CA GLU A 21 56.07 -9.19 -57.75
C GLU A 21 56.33 -7.75 -57.28
N SER A 22 56.90 -6.88 -58.13
CA SER A 22 56.96 -5.44 -57.84
C SER A 22 55.64 -4.71 -58.08
N CYS A 23 54.66 -5.36 -58.71
CA CYS A 23 53.33 -4.81 -58.93
C CYS A 23 52.53 -4.90 -57.63
N SER A 24 52.24 -3.75 -57.02
CA SER A 24 51.45 -3.64 -55.79
C SER A 24 50.09 -3.01 -56.09
N CYS A 25 49.05 -3.53 -55.44
CA CYS A 25 47.70 -2.98 -55.62
C CYS A 25 47.61 -1.52 -55.19
N ARG A 26 46.88 -0.72 -55.97
CA ARG A 26 46.55 0.68 -55.68
C ARG A 26 45.67 0.78 -54.43
N ALA A 27 45.59 1.97 -53.85
CA ALA A 27 44.68 2.25 -52.74
C ALA A 27 43.24 1.86 -53.13
N GLY A 28 42.48 1.31 -52.17
CA GLY A 28 41.15 0.74 -52.42
C GLY A 28 41.14 -0.69 -52.95
N TYR A 29 42.30 -1.29 -53.29
CA TYR A 29 42.37 -2.68 -53.76
C TYR A 29 43.36 -3.50 -52.93
N ALA A 30 42.99 -4.73 -52.60
CA ALA A 30 43.79 -5.69 -51.83
C ALA A 30 44.25 -6.86 -52.70
N GLY A 31 45.39 -7.45 -52.34
CA GLY A 31 46.06 -8.50 -53.10
C GLY A 31 47.54 -8.58 -52.76
N GLU A 32 48.12 -9.78 -52.85
CA GLU A 32 49.56 -9.99 -52.70
C GLU A 32 50.32 -9.40 -53.91
N PRO A 33 51.63 -9.10 -53.77
CA PRO A 33 52.39 -8.52 -54.88
C PRO A 33 52.48 -9.47 -56.09
N GLY A 34 52.09 -8.98 -57.26
CA GLY A 34 52.05 -9.77 -58.50
C GLY A 34 50.76 -10.56 -58.74
N ASP A 35 49.80 -10.55 -57.80
CA ASP A 35 48.48 -11.16 -57.95
C ASP A 35 47.40 -10.16 -58.40
N ALA A 36 46.24 -10.69 -58.79
CA ALA A 36 45.08 -9.91 -59.19
C ALA A 36 44.52 -9.09 -58.00
N CYS A 37 44.42 -7.77 -58.20
CA CYS A 37 43.91 -6.84 -57.21
C CYS A 37 42.38 -6.86 -57.12
N VAL A 38 41.85 -7.17 -55.93
CA VAL A 38 40.41 -7.21 -55.63
C VAL A 38 40.00 -5.91 -54.94
N PRO A 39 38.92 -5.24 -55.37
CA PRO A 39 38.44 -4.03 -54.70
C PRO A 39 38.04 -4.34 -53.26
N CYS A 40 38.36 -3.44 -52.34
CA CYS A 40 37.86 -3.54 -50.98
C CYS A 40 36.33 -3.45 -51.00
N PRO A 41 35.61 -4.44 -50.49
CA PRO A 41 34.16 -4.40 -50.48
C PRO A 41 33.66 -3.28 -49.57
N SER A 42 32.42 -2.84 -49.78
CA SER A 42 31.67 -2.00 -48.84
C SER A 42 31.89 -2.44 -47.38
N GLY A 43 31.95 -1.45 -46.50
CA GLY A 43 32.38 -1.59 -45.11
C GLY A 43 33.89 -1.58 -44.89
N PHE A 44 34.69 -1.63 -45.96
CA PHE A 44 36.15 -1.67 -45.86
C PHE A 44 36.80 -0.58 -46.72
N TYR A 45 38.04 -0.21 -46.38
CA TYR A 45 38.86 0.72 -47.13
C TYR A 45 40.33 0.28 -47.11
N ARG A 46 41.15 0.89 -47.96
CA ARG A 46 42.61 0.69 -47.91
C ARG A 46 43.33 1.97 -48.33
N SER A 47 43.98 2.62 -47.36
CA SER A 47 44.79 3.83 -47.57
C SER A 47 46.29 3.55 -47.65
N ASN A 48 46.77 2.52 -46.96
CA ASN A 48 48.17 2.18 -46.89
C ASN A 48 48.52 1.15 -47.97
N LEU A 49 49.42 1.52 -48.89
CA LEU A 49 49.91 0.61 -49.92
C LEU A 49 50.80 -0.51 -49.35
N SER A 50 51.23 -0.40 -48.09
CA SER A 50 52.06 -1.38 -47.38
C SER A 50 51.27 -2.53 -46.73
N GLU A 51 49.94 -2.44 -46.68
CA GLU A 51 49.07 -3.51 -46.18
C GLU A 51 48.46 -4.25 -47.36
N TYR A 52 48.43 -5.59 -47.37
CA TYR A 52 47.86 -6.36 -48.50
C TYR A 52 46.37 -6.68 -48.32
N ILE A 53 45.78 -6.25 -47.21
CA ILE A 53 44.39 -6.53 -46.82
C ILE A 53 43.58 -5.24 -46.73
N CYS A 54 42.25 -5.36 -46.82
CA CYS A 54 41.34 -4.26 -46.59
C CYS A 54 41.10 -4.04 -45.09
N THR A 55 41.13 -2.80 -44.65
CA THR A 55 40.85 -2.39 -43.27
C THR A 55 39.34 -2.18 -43.11
N ALA A 56 38.74 -2.75 -42.07
CA ALA A 56 37.33 -2.51 -41.76
C ALA A 56 37.10 -1.05 -41.32
N CYS A 57 35.98 -0.47 -41.73
CA CYS A 57 35.49 0.75 -41.10
C CYS A 57 35.30 0.52 -39.59
N PRO A 58 35.69 1.49 -38.74
CA PRO A 58 35.56 1.35 -37.29
C PRO A 58 34.09 1.24 -36.87
N VAL A 59 33.85 0.83 -35.63
CA VAL A 59 32.49 0.85 -35.03
C VAL A 59 31.87 2.24 -35.15
N ASN A 60 30.54 2.30 -35.16
CA ASN A 60 29.75 3.54 -35.30
C ASN A 60 29.89 4.20 -36.67
N THR A 61 30.44 3.48 -37.65
CA THR A 61 30.55 3.94 -39.03
C THR A 61 30.16 2.84 -40.01
N TYR A 62 29.77 3.23 -41.21
CA TYR A 62 29.48 2.32 -42.32
C TYR A 62 30.05 2.89 -43.61
N ASN A 63 30.24 2.03 -44.60
CA ASN A 63 30.67 2.46 -45.92
C ASN A 63 29.92 1.67 -46.99
N VAL A 64 29.22 2.36 -47.88
CA VAL A 64 28.46 1.76 -48.97
C VAL A 64 29.27 1.61 -50.26
N LEU A 65 30.46 2.21 -50.33
CA LEU A 65 31.29 2.29 -51.53
C LEU A 65 32.35 1.19 -51.55
N ASP A 66 32.39 0.43 -52.63
CA ASP A 66 33.50 -0.46 -52.94
C ASP A 66 34.76 0.35 -53.35
N ALA A 67 35.92 -0.29 -53.24
CA ALA A 67 37.24 0.27 -53.56
C ALA A 67 37.61 1.56 -52.82
N SER A 68 37.13 1.72 -51.59
CA SER A 68 37.37 2.93 -50.79
C SER A 68 38.83 3.10 -50.39
N THR A 69 39.37 4.30 -50.59
CA THR A 69 40.82 4.57 -50.47
C THR A 69 41.24 5.17 -49.13
N SER A 70 40.29 5.50 -48.25
CA SER A 70 40.62 6.06 -46.93
C SER A 70 39.49 5.86 -45.92
N VAL A 71 39.83 6.03 -44.64
CA VAL A 71 38.87 6.02 -43.52
C VAL A 71 37.80 7.10 -43.65
N GLY A 72 38.05 8.17 -44.42
CA GLY A 72 37.07 9.23 -44.68
C GLY A 72 35.86 8.77 -45.51
N ALA A 73 35.93 7.61 -46.15
CA ALA A 73 34.77 6.98 -46.79
C ALA A 73 33.80 6.32 -45.78
N CYS A 74 34.24 6.12 -44.54
CA CYS A 74 33.38 5.59 -43.47
C CYS A 74 32.50 6.73 -42.94
N VAL A 75 31.20 6.64 -43.21
CA VAL A 75 30.16 7.57 -42.77
C VAL A 75 29.73 7.21 -41.35
N SER A 76 29.69 8.19 -40.46
CA SER A 76 29.20 8.00 -39.08
C SER A 76 27.72 7.66 -39.04
N CYS A 77 27.34 6.79 -38.10
CA CYS A 77 25.95 6.53 -37.79
C CYS A 77 25.25 7.79 -37.21
N PRO A 78 23.92 7.93 -37.42
CA PRO A 78 23.11 8.99 -36.80
C PRO A 78 23.17 9.00 -35.26
N GLU A 79 22.66 10.07 -34.63
CA GLU A 79 22.65 10.17 -33.16
C GLU A 79 21.94 8.97 -32.50
N TYR A 80 22.53 8.50 -31.40
CA TYR A 80 22.05 7.38 -30.58
C TYR A 80 21.95 6.04 -31.33
N THR A 81 22.72 5.90 -32.40
CA THR A 81 22.89 4.64 -33.13
C THR A 81 24.35 4.24 -33.23
N THR A 82 24.58 2.93 -33.23
CA THR A 82 25.91 2.36 -33.42
C THR A 82 25.86 1.21 -34.41
N SER A 83 27.01 0.90 -35.01
CA SER A 83 27.19 -0.17 -35.97
C SER A 83 28.44 -0.98 -35.64
N LEU A 84 28.47 -2.24 -36.06
CA LEU A 84 29.65 -3.07 -35.94
C LEU A 84 30.75 -2.63 -36.93
N SER A 85 31.99 -3.00 -36.65
CA SER A 85 33.09 -2.77 -37.58
C SER A 85 32.82 -3.48 -38.92
N GLY A 86 33.19 -2.84 -40.03
CA GLY A 86 32.96 -3.40 -41.37
C GLY A 86 31.52 -3.26 -41.89
N SER A 87 30.69 -2.40 -41.29
CA SER A 87 29.30 -2.22 -41.68
C SER A 87 29.15 -1.65 -43.10
N ARG A 88 28.25 -2.25 -43.88
CA ARG A 88 28.14 -2.02 -45.33
C ARG A 88 26.97 -1.13 -45.75
N SER A 89 26.07 -0.81 -44.84
CA SER A 89 24.84 -0.07 -45.12
C SER A 89 24.45 0.83 -43.95
N PRO A 90 23.67 1.90 -44.20
CA PRO A 90 23.08 2.71 -43.14
C PRO A 90 22.13 1.93 -42.24
N ASP A 91 21.49 0.86 -42.75
CA ASP A 91 20.59 0.00 -41.97
C ASP A 91 21.32 -0.83 -40.90
N ALA A 92 22.66 -0.90 -40.97
CA ALA A 92 23.48 -1.52 -39.94
C ALA A 92 23.63 -0.63 -38.69
N CYS A 93 23.27 0.65 -38.78
CA CYS A 93 23.18 1.53 -37.62
C CYS A 93 21.90 1.21 -36.85
N VAL A 94 22.06 0.69 -35.64
CA VAL A 94 20.96 0.29 -34.75
C VAL A 94 20.91 1.17 -33.52
N CYS A 95 19.74 1.33 -32.91
CA CYS A 95 19.61 2.12 -31.70
C CYS A 95 20.44 1.55 -30.55
N ASP A 96 21.09 2.43 -29.80
CA ASP A 96 21.85 2.06 -28.61
C ASP A 96 20.94 1.59 -27.46
N PRO A 97 21.47 0.81 -26.50
CA PRO A 97 20.78 0.56 -25.23
C PRO A 97 20.32 1.88 -24.59
N GLY A 98 19.16 1.85 -23.93
CA GLY A 98 18.50 3.05 -23.42
C GLY A 98 17.65 3.80 -24.45
N PHE A 99 17.64 3.34 -25.71
CA PHE A 99 16.78 3.86 -26.77
C PHE A 99 15.96 2.74 -27.41
N TYR A 100 14.87 3.11 -28.06
CA TYR A 100 14.07 2.22 -28.89
C TYR A 100 13.81 2.82 -30.27
N ALA A 101 13.74 1.94 -31.27
CA ALA A 101 13.54 2.32 -32.66
C ALA A 101 12.06 2.66 -32.90
N THR A 102 11.81 3.90 -33.32
CA THR A 102 10.50 4.32 -33.82
C THR A 102 10.51 4.31 -35.35
N ALA A 103 9.61 3.53 -35.95
CA ALA A 103 9.52 3.45 -37.40
C ALA A 103 8.93 4.75 -37.96
N THR A 104 9.67 5.44 -38.83
CA THR A 104 9.05 6.41 -39.74
C THR A 104 8.41 5.65 -40.90
N ALA A 105 7.24 6.11 -41.33
CA ALA A 105 6.35 5.41 -42.26
C ALA A 105 6.92 5.03 -43.64
N ASN A 106 8.18 5.35 -43.98
CA ASN A 106 8.80 5.00 -45.25
C ASN A 106 10.33 4.91 -45.11
N SER A 107 10.89 3.69 -45.07
CA SER A 107 12.28 3.34 -45.47
C SER A 107 13.34 4.44 -45.34
N GLY A 108 13.59 4.90 -44.11
CA GLY A 108 14.64 5.84 -43.74
C GLY A 108 15.33 5.39 -42.44
N PRO A 109 16.47 6.01 -42.06
CA PRO A 109 17.22 5.63 -40.86
C PRO A 109 16.34 5.73 -39.61
N TRP A 110 16.43 4.74 -38.73
CA TRP A 110 15.64 4.64 -37.50
C TRP A 110 15.77 5.91 -36.65
N ILE A 111 14.64 6.46 -36.17
CA ILE A 111 14.68 7.48 -35.13
C ILE A 111 14.71 6.75 -33.79
N CYS A 112 15.82 6.88 -33.08
CA CYS A 112 16.01 6.31 -31.76
C CYS A 112 15.45 7.25 -30.70
N THR A 113 14.37 6.83 -30.06
CA THR A 113 13.73 7.59 -28.99
C THR A 113 14.25 7.11 -27.64
N PRO A 114 14.66 8.01 -26.73
CA PRO A 114 15.16 7.60 -25.41
C PRO A 114 14.06 6.94 -24.58
N CYS A 115 14.44 5.95 -23.78
CA CYS A 115 13.55 5.40 -22.76
C CYS A 115 13.23 6.47 -21.73
N ALA A 116 11.94 6.72 -21.53
CA ALA A 116 11.47 7.65 -20.50
C ALA A 116 11.69 7.07 -19.10
N ALA A 117 11.59 7.92 -18.08
CA ALA A 117 11.58 7.48 -16.70
C ALA A 117 10.52 6.37 -16.48
N GLY A 118 10.82 5.44 -15.59
CA GLY A 118 10.03 4.22 -15.39
C GLY A 118 10.31 3.09 -16.40
N SER A 119 11.22 3.30 -17.36
CA SER A 119 11.54 2.29 -18.38
C SER A 119 13.05 2.22 -18.69
N PHE A 120 13.49 1.09 -19.24
CA PHE A 120 14.88 0.84 -19.64
C PHE A 120 14.94 0.01 -20.93
N SER A 121 16.09 -0.01 -21.60
CA SER A 121 16.35 -0.91 -22.72
C SER A 121 17.78 -1.42 -22.64
N ILE A 122 17.94 -2.74 -22.52
CA ILE A 122 19.27 -3.38 -22.40
C ILE A 122 19.81 -3.73 -23.80
N ALA A 123 18.93 -4.16 -24.70
CA ALA A 123 19.30 -4.58 -26.04
C ALA A 123 19.45 -3.39 -26.98
N SER A 124 20.44 -3.47 -27.88
CA SER A 124 20.48 -2.62 -29.06
C SER A 124 19.31 -2.95 -29.98
N ASN A 125 18.79 -1.93 -30.66
CA ASN A 125 17.67 -2.05 -31.59
C ASN A 125 16.34 -2.52 -30.98
N SER A 126 16.09 -2.24 -29.71
CA SER A 126 14.79 -2.54 -29.10
C SER A 126 13.64 -1.83 -29.84
N SER A 127 12.51 -2.51 -30.02
CA SER A 127 11.29 -1.92 -30.59
C SER A 127 10.49 -1.10 -29.58
N SER A 128 10.73 -1.31 -28.29
CA SER A 128 10.11 -0.59 -27.18
C SER A 128 11.00 -0.69 -25.94
N CYS A 129 10.86 0.25 -25.00
CA CYS A 129 11.49 0.14 -23.69
C CYS A 129 10.73 -0.85 -22.80
N GLU A 130 11.47 -1.63 -22.02
CA GLU A 130 10.94 -2.46 -20.96
C GLU A 130 10.56 -1.59 -19.75
N LEU A 131 9.35 -1.80 -19.24
CA LEU A 131 8.85 -1.05 -18.09
C LEU A 131 9.39 -1.65 -16.79
N CYS A 132 9.77 -0.78 -15.85
CA CYS A 132 9.95 -1.17 -14.46
C CYS A 132 8.66 -1.80 -13.93
N GLN A 133 8.74 -3.00 -13.37
CA GLN A 133 7.56 -3.77 -12.96
C GLN A 133 6.86 -3.11 -11.76
N ALA A 134 5.60 -3.51 -11.51
CA ALA A 134 4.87 -3.08 -10.31
C ALA A 134 5.67 -3.38 -9.03
N GLY A 135 5.59 -2.48 -8.06
CA GLY A 135 6.43 -2.46 -6.84
C GLY A 135 7.79 -1.76 -7.02
N THR A 136 8.13 -1.35 -8.24
CA THR A 136 9.33 -0.56 -8.54
C THR A 136 9.03 0.78 -9.19
N TYR A 137 10.01 1.67 -9.13
CA TYR A 137 9.99 2.95 -9.81
C TYR A 137 11.38 3.29 -10.38
N SER A 138 11.41 4.15 -11.39
CA SER A 138 12.67 4.72 -11.89
C SER A 138 12.46 6.17 -12.31
N THR A 139 13.37 7.04 -11.89
CA THR A 139 13.41 8.44 -12.34
C THR A 139 14.43 8.67 -13.46
N ALA A 140 15.23 7.67 -13.81
CA ALA A 140 16.27 7.84 -14.82
C ALA A 140 15.69 7.73 -16.23
N VAL A 141 16.14 8.63 -17.10
CA VAL A 141 15.91 8.59 -18.54
C VAL A 141 17.08 7.88 -19.23
N GLN A 142 16.85 7.33 -20.42
CA GLN A 142 17.87 6.62 -21.22
C GLN A 142 18.51 5.45 -20.45
N ALA A 143 17.72 4.76 -19.61
CA ALA A 143 18.26 3.71 -18.76
C ALA A 143 18.63 2.46 -19.57
N THR A 144 19.84 1.94 -19.31
CA THR A 144 20.43 0.81 -20.04
C THR A 144 20.41 -0.51 -19.26
N SER A 145 19.79 -0.52 -18.07
CA SER A 145 19.79 -1.66 -17.15
C SER A 145 18.52 -1.69 -16.31
N ALA A 146 18.02 -2.90 -16.04
CA ALA A 146 16.91 -3.13 -15.11
C ALA A 146 17.21 -2.70 -13.66
N GLN A 147 18.49 -2.54 -13.31
CA GLN A 147 18.90 -2.10 -11.96
C GLN A 147 18.46 -0.67 -11.62
N VAL A 148 18.06 0.11 -12.63
CA VAL A 148 17.46 1.42 -12.43
C VAL A 148 16.10 1.37 -11.72
N CYS A 149 15.41 0.22 -11.83
CA CYS A 149 14.11 0.00 -11.21
C CYS A 149 14.31 -0.24 -9.72
N MET A 150 14.22 0.85 -8.95
CA MET A 150 14.34 0.83 -7.51
C MET A 150 13.05 0.30 -6.88
N GLN A 151 13.18 -0.55 -5.88
CA GLN A 151 12.04 -1.01 -5.09
C GLN A 151 11.42 0.16 -4.33
N CYS A 152 10.10 0.18 -4.24
CA CYS A 152 9.41 1.07 -3.32
C CYS A 152 9.84 0.80 -1.88
N ALA A 153 10.06 1.87 -1.12
CA ALA A 153 10.38 1.77 0.29
C ALA A 153 9.17 1.20 1.06
N ASN A 154 9.43 0.58 2.20
CA ASN A 154 8.38 0.09 3.08
C ASN A 154 7.37 1.20 3.41
N GLY A 155 6.08 0.87 3.37
CA GLY A 155 4.98 1.84 3.53
C GLY A 155 4.63 2.55 2.23
N SER A 156 5.20 2.15 1.09
CA SER A 156 4.88 2.70 -0.23
C SER A 156 4.76 1.62 -1.29
N PHE A 157 4.04 1.92 -2.36
CA PHE A 157 3.71 0.98 -3.41
C PHE A 157 3.66 1.63 -4.79
N SER A 158 3.69 0.78 -5.82
CA SER A 158 3.56 1.17 -7.23
C SER A 158 2.71 0.11 -7.94
N LEU A 159 1.48 0.47 -8.30
CA LEU A 159 0.51 -0.49 -8.90
C LEU A 159 0.82 -0.80 -10.36
N GLN A 160 1.37 0.17 -11.09
CA GLN A 160 1.47 0.11 -12.54
C GLN A 160 2.93 -0.04 -12.96
N PRO A 161 3.23 -0.95 -13.91
CA PRO A 161 4.52 -0.96 -14.57
C PRO A 161 4.79 0.41 -15.21
N GLY A 162 6.05 0.85 -15.17
CA GLY A 162 6.44 2.15 -15.72
C GLY A 162 6.33 3.31 -14.75
N SER A 163 6.09 3.05 -13.45
CA SER A 163 5.99 4.14 -12.49
C SER A 163 7.30 4.90 -12.32
N THR A 164 7.19 6.21 -12.12
CA THR A 164 8.31 7.12 -11.86
C THR A 164 8.44 7.48 -10.38
N THR A 165 7.44 7.14 -9.57
CA THR A 165 7.37 7.43 -8.13
C THR A 165 6.66 6.31 -7.38
N CYS A 166 6.92 6.18 -6.08
CA CYS A 166 6.11 5.35 -5.20
C CYS A 166 5.06 6.20 -4.50
N THR A 167 3.87 5.63 -4.31
CA THR A 167 2.78 6.24 -3.57
C THR A 167 2.79 5.67 -2.16
N LEU A 168 2.66 6.51 -1.12
CA LEU A 168 2.53 6.02 0.24
C LEU A 168 1.20 5.26 0.41
N CYS A 169 1.19 4.24 1.27
CA CYS A 169 -0.06 3.60 1.66
C CYS A 169 -1.00 4.66 2.28
N PRO A 170 -2.21 4.86 1.72
CA PRO A 170 -3.16 5.82 2.26
C PRO A 170 -3.63 5.42 3.66
N PHE A 171 -4.30 6.35 4.34
CA PHE A 171 -4.99 6.09 5.62
C PHE A 171 -5.85 4.82 5.55
N SER A 172 -5.98 4.16 6.69
CA SER A 172 -6.67 2.86 6.82
C SER A 172 -6.07 1.73 5.98
N THR A 173 -4.86 1.89 5.45
CA THR A 173 -4.12 0.82 4.74
C THR A 173 -2.68 0.72 5.22
N TRP A 174 -2.07 -0.45 5.05
CA TRP A 174 -0.73 -0.74 5.56
C TRP A 174 -0.01 -1.75 4.65
N GLN A 175 1.30 -1.92 4.81
CA GLN A 175 2.11 -2.85 4.03
C GLN A 175 2.88 -3.80 4.94
N HIS A 176 2.86 -5.11 4.64
CA HIS A 176 3.69 -6.08 5.35
C HIS A 176 5.18 -5.86 5.07
N VAL A 177 5.99 -5.74 6.12
CA VAL A 177 7.44 -5.64 6.01
C VAL A 177 8.10 -6.92 6.53
N GLY A 178 9.06 -7.46 5.79
CA GLY A 178 9.89 -8.58 6.25
C GLY A 178 9.33 -9.98 5.94
N ILE A 179 8.25 -10.08 5.17
CA ILE A 179 7.75 -11.36 4.63
C ILE A 179 8.22 -11.48 3.18
N ALA A 180 8.97 -12.53 2.85
CA ALA A 180 9.62 -12.70 1.54
C ALA A 180 8.64 -12.77 0.35
N ASP A 181 7.37 -13.06 0.60
CA ASP A 181 6.32 -13.20 -0.42
C ASP A 181 5.46 -11.94 -0.62
N TYR A 182 5.63 -10.90 0.23
CA TYR A 182 4.89 -9.65 0.05
C TYR A 182 5.64 -8.71 -0.88
N THR A 183 5.11 -8.58 -2.08
CA THR A 183 5.58 -7.60 -3.05
C THR A 183 5.03 -6.22 -2.67
N SER A 184 5.83 -5.17 -2.87
CA SER A 184 5.45 -3.76 -2.64
C SER A 184 4.40 -3.24 -3.64
N GLN A 185 3.53 -4.11 -4.13
CA GLN A 185 2.62 -3.86 -5.24
C GLN A 185 1.31 -3.23 -4.76
N GLN A 186 0.88 -3.47 -3.52
CA GLN A 186 -0.36 -2.95 -2.98
C GLN A 186 -0.32 -2.79 -1.46
N CYS A 187 -1.24 -1.98 -0.92
CA CYS A 187 -1.47 -1.85 0.51
C CYS A 187 -2.70 -2.67 0.90
N GLU A 188 -2.64 -3.28 2.07
CA GLU A 188 -3.76 -4.00 2.64
C GLU A 188 -4.65 -3.05 3.45
N PRO A 189 -5.97 -3.18 3.38
CA PRO A 189 -6.84 -2.43 4.27
C PRO A 189 -6.66 -2.88 5.72
N CYS A 190 -6.93 -1.97 6.65
CA CYS A 190 -7.15 -2.34 8.04
C CYS A 190 -8.32 -3.36 8.15
N PRO A 191 -8.30 -4.23 9.17
CA PRO A 191 -9.42 -5.14 9.46
C PRO A 191 -10.77 -4.43 9.55
N ASP A 192 -11.86 -5.17 9.34
CA ASP A 192 -13.22 -4.62 9.43
C ASP A 192 -13.43 -3.87 10.76
N ASN A 193 -14.08 -2.70 10.67
CA ASN A 193 -14.33 -1.80 11.79
C ASN A 193 -13.04 -1.26 12.45
N SER A 194 -11.96 -1.10 11.69
CA SER A 194 -10.75 -0.38 12.13
C SER A 194 -10.22 0.58 11.07
N TYR A 195 -9.45 1.57 11.52
CA TYR A 195 -8.85 2.59 10.68
C TYR A 195 -7.59 3.15 11.34
N HIS A 196 -6.79 3.90 10.60
CA HIS A 196 -5.76 4.78 11.14
C HIS A 196 -5.59 5.99 10.23
N SER A 197 -4.95 7.05 10.73
CA SER A 197 -4.76 8.30 9.98
C SER A 197 -3.30 8.52 9.54
N ILE A 198 -2.50 7.45 9.48
CA ILE A 198 -1.06 7.52 9.20
C ILE A 198 -0.83 7.12 7.74
N ASN A 199 -0.18 7.96 6.93
CA ASN A 199 0.26 7.51 5.62
C ASN A 199 1.53 6.66 5.74
N GLY A 200 1.59 5.58 4.97
CA GLY A 200 2.75 4.69 4.90
C GLY A 200 2.95 3.82 6.13
N SER A 201 1.85 3.44 6.80
CA SER A 201 1.89 2.42 7.84
C SER A 201 2.45 1.10 7.30
N ILE A 202 3.26 0.45 8.12
CA ILE A 202 3.92 -0.83 7.83
C ILE A 202 3.52 -1.93 8.81
N ASP A 203 2.61 -1.62 9.74
CA ASP A 203 2.21 -2.51 10.80
C ASP A 203 0.70 -2.45 10.97
N VAL A 204 0.07 -3.61 10.94
CA VAL A 204 -1.37 -3.74 11.21
C VAL A 204 -1.73 -3.18 12.59
N HIS A 205 -0.80 -3.17 13.54
CA HIS A 205 -1.02 -2.65 14.89
C HIS A 205 -1.21 -1.12 14.94
N ASP A 206 -0.90 -0.40 13.85
CA ASP A 206 -1.25 1.01 13.72
C ASP A 206 -2.77 1.21 13.53
N CYS A 207 -3.50 0.17 13.07
CA CYS A 207 -4.96 0.21 12.97
C CYS A 207 -5.61 0.22 14.36
N THR A 208 -6.52 1.17 14.56
CA THR A 208 -7.36 1.28 15.75
C THR A 208 -8.80 0.88 15.42
N CYS A 209 -9.42 0.05 16.25
CA CYS A 209 -10.85 -0.25 16.16
C CYS A 209 -11.66 1.03 16.28
N ALA A 210 -12.69 1.16 15.44
CA ALA A 210 -13.64 2.25 15.51
C ALA A 210 -14.42 2.23 16.82
N ALA A 211 -14.99 3.38 17.18
CA ALA A 211 -15.83 3.49 18.35
C ALA A 211 -17.00 2.47 18.28
N GLY A 212 -17.34 1.89 19.43
CA GLY A 212 -18.25 0.74 19.52
C GLY A 212 -17.58 -0.62 19.25
N TYR A 213 -16.28 -0.66 18.97
CA TYR A 213 -15.50 -1.90 18.81
C TYR A 213 -14.22 -1.87 19.65
N PHE A 214 -13.74 -3.05 20.05
CA PHE A 214 -12.51 -3.20 20.81
C PHE A 214 -11.63 -4.33 20.25
N LYS A 215 -10.34 -4.28 20.57
CA LYS A 215 -9.37 -5.31 20.19
C LYS A 215 -9.33 -6.38 21.28
N LEU A 216 -9.60 -7.63 20.92
CA LEU A 216 -9.27 -8.76 21.80
C LEU A 216 -7.76 -9.01 21.67
N ALA A 217 -7.03 -9.08 22.78
CA ALA A 217 -5.62 -9.43 22.74
C ALA A 217 -5.47 -10.85 22.19
N ASP A 218 -4.80 -10.99 21.04
CA ASP A 218 -4.51 -12.31 20.46
C ASP A 218 -3.64 -13.12 21.42
N LEU A 219 -4.16 -14.25 21.88
CA LEU A 219 -3.41 -15.26 22.64
C LEU A 219 -2.35 -15.98 21.78
N LEU A 220 -2.21 -15.63 20.50
CA LEU A 220 -1.47 -16.41 19.50
C LEU A 220 -0.33 -15.65 18.80
N ASN A 221 -0.05 -14.38 19.14
CA ASN A 221 1.09 -13.66 18.56
C ASN A 221 1.07 -13.64 17.02
N THR A 222 -0.12 -13.57 16.42
CA THR A 222 -0.34 -13.53 14.98
C THR A 222 -0.39 -12.09 14.50
N ASN A 223 0.19 -11.79 13.32
CA ASN A 223 0.13 -10.48 12.64
C ASN A 223 -1.28 -10.14 12.11
N SER A 224 -2.33 -10.45 12.85
CA SER A 224 -3.73 -10.25 12.48
C SER A 224 -4.55 -10.14 13.76
N PHE A 225 -5.36 -9.10 13.87
CA PHE A 225 -6.35 -8.96 14.94
C PHE A 225 -7.72 -8.63 14.35
N THR A 226 -8.79 -8.85 15.11
CA THR A 226 -10.16 -8.50 14.72
C THR A 226 -10.76 -7.53 15.71
N CYS A 227 -11.58 -6.60 15.20
CA CYS A 227 -12.37 -5.70 16.02
C CYS A 227 -13.71 -6.35 16.35
N LEU A 228 -13.94 -6.57 17.64
CA LEU A 228 -15.18 -7.15 18.15
C LEU A 228 -16.13 -6.04 18.60
N LEU A 229 -17.41 -6.24 18.35
CA LEU A 229 -18.45 -5.33 18.83
C LEU A 229 -18.38 -5.21 20.35
N CYS A 230 -18.51 -3.99 20.86
CA CYS A 230 -18.54 -3.73 22.30
C CYS A 230 -19.71 -4.51 22.93
N PRO A 231 -19.47 -5.38 23.92
CA PRO A 231 -20.56 -6.02 24.64
C PRO A 231 -21.35 -4.98 25.45
N GLY A 232 -22.63 -5.25 25.70
CA GLY A 232 -23.42 -4.41 26.59
C GLY A 232 -22.83 -4.38 28.00
N GLY A 233 -22.97 -3.26 28.69
CA GLY A 233 -22.35 -3.00 29.99
C GLY A 233 -21.02 -2.27 29.92
N ASP A 234 -20.42 -2.16 28.73
CA ASP A 234 -19.09 -1.61 28.53
C ASP A 234 -19.08 -0.49 27.47
N ALA A 235 -18.11 0.41 27.60
CA ALA A 235 -17.82 1.45 26.62
C ALA A 235 -16.54 1.14 25.84
N CYS A 236 -16.62 1.36 24.53
CA CYS A 236 -15.50 1.20 23.60
C CYS A 236 -15.29 2.51 22.83
N PRO A 237 -14.43 3.43 23.30
CA PRO A 237 -14.31 4.79 22.75
C PRO A 237 -13.60 4.85 21.38
N GLY A 238 -13.10 3.74 20.86
CA GLY A 238 -12.41 3.67 19.57
C GLY A 238 -10.89 3.81 19.63
N ASP A 239 -10.28 3.44 20.76
CA ASP A 239 -8.83 3.46 21.01
C ASP A 239 -8.27 2.04 21.22
N ASN A 240 -8.97 1.02 20.69
CA ASN A 240 -8.77 -0.42 20.95
C ASN A 240 -9.14 -0.90 22.36
N THR A 241 -9.46 -0.01 23.30
CA THR A 241 -9.75 -0.40 24.69
C THR A 241 -11.24 -0.67 24.90
N ARG A 242 -11.51 -1.39 26.00
CA ARG A 242 -12.82 -1.70 26.53
C ARG A 242 -12.80 -1.36 28.01
N SER A 243 -13.80 -0.61 28.46
CA SER A 243 -13.94 -0.24 29.88
C SER A 243 -15.34 -0.53 30.38
N ASP A 244 -15.43 -1.21 31.52
CA ASP A 244 -16.69 -1.48 32.19
C ASP A 244 -17.38 -0.18 32.62
N CYS A 245 -18.70 -0.09 32.45
CA CYS A 245 -19.43 1.09 32.85
C CYS A 245 -19.53 1.22 34.38
N PRO A 246 -19.31 2.43 34.93
CA PRO A 246 -19.41 2.68 36.37
C PRO A 246 -20.87 2.59 36.85
N ILE A 247 -21.05 2.52 38.17
CA ILE A 247 -22.37 2.50 38.81
C ILE A 247 -23.20 3.70 38.35
N ASN A 248 -24.49 3.48 38.08
CA ASN A 248 -25.47 4.44 37.53
C ASN A 248 -25.31 4.77 36.05
N PHE A 249 -24.46 4.02 35.33
CA PHE A 249 -24.35 4.14 33.89
C PHE A 249 -24.65 2.80 33.22
N TYR A 250 -25.23 2.87 32.02
CA TYR A 250 -25.51 1.73 31.17
C TYR A 250 -24.92 1.92 29.77
N ALA A 251 -24.72 0.82 29.07
CA ALA A 251 -24.24 0.79 27.70
C ALA A 251 -24.88 -0.37 26.94
N GLU A 252 -25.59 -0.06 25.86
CA GLU A 252 -26.09 -1.05 24.91
C GLU A 252 -24.92 -1.67 24.11
N PRO A 253 -25.09 -2.86 23.51
CA PRO A 253 -24.08 -3.43 22.62
C PRO A 253 -23.64 -2.44 21.52
N GLY A 254 -22.34 -2.23 21.39
CA GLY A 254 -21.74 -1.28 20.45
C GLY A 254 -21.62 0.16 20.96
N SER A 255 -21.83 0.42 22.25
CA SER A 255 -21.73 1.77 22.81
C SER A 255 -20.29 2.31 22.80
N GLU A 256 -20.15 3.56 22.38
CA GLU A 256 -18.88 4.30 22.40
C GLU A 256 -18.55 4.86 23.80
N SER A 257 -19.59 5.12 24.59
CA SER A 257 -19.53 5.70 25.93
C SER A 257 -20.66 5.19 26.79
N CYS A 258 -20.46 5.19 28.10
CA CYS A 258 -21.51 4.88 29.05
C CYS A 258 -22.52 6.02 29.15
N THR A 259 -23.81 5.70 29.17
CA THR A 259 -24.92 6.64 29.31
C THR A 259 -25.38 6.65 30.76
N GLU A 260 -25.55 7.83 31.35
CA GLU A 260 -26.06 7.96 32.72
C GLU A 260 -27.55 7.58 32.76
N CYS A 261 -27.96 6.90 33.83
CA CYS A 261 -29.38 6.69 34.12
C CYS A 261 -30.12 8.04 34.22
N ALA A 262 -31.41 8.06 33.86
CA ALA A 262 -32.23 9.27 33.89
C ALA A 262 -32.33 9.90 35.31
N GLN A 263 -32.74 11.17 35.39
CA GLN A 263 -32.87 11.87 36.68
C GLN A 263 -33.72 11.09 37.68
N ASN A 264 -33.23 11.03 38.93
CA ASN A 264 -33.83 10.32 40.05
C ASN A 264 -33.96 8.80 39.80
N SER A 265 -33.03 8.21 39.04
CA SER A 265 -32.88 6.76 38.87
C SER A 265 -31.45 6.30 39.12
N GLN A 266 -31.27 5.02 39.47
CA GLN A 266 -29.99 4.39 39.77
C GLN A 266 -29.93 2.94 39.27
N GLY A 267 -28.71 2.41 39.13
CA GLY A 267 -28.47 1.05 38.68
C GLY A 267 -28.81 -0.02 39.72
N ILE A 268 -29.39 -1.15 39.28
CA ILE A 268 -29.79 -2.27 40.15
C ILE A 268 -28.65 -3.24 40.53
N VAL A 269 -27.49 -3.14 39.87
CA VAL A 269 -26.32 -4.01 40.08
C VAL A 269 -25.03 -3.19 40.17
N SER A 270 -24.01 -3.76 40.82
CA SER A 270 -22.73 -3.11 41.07
C SER A 270 -21.78 -3.05 39.87
N LEU A 271 -22.07 -3.72 38.75
CA LEU A 271 -21.25 -3.71 37.53
C LEU A 271 -22.10 -3.86 36.25
N GLY A 272 -21.85 -2.98 35.27
CA GLY A 272 -22.17 -3.17 33.83
C GLY A 272 -23.65 -3.29 33.45
N LEU A 273 -24.42 -2.20 33.55
CA LEU A 273 -25.80 -2.17 33.04
C LEU A 273 -25.79 -2.19 31.49
N VAL A 274 -26.54 -3.10 30.88
CA VAL A 274 -26.64 -3.27 29.42
C VAL A 274 -27.69 -2.39 28.78
N SER A 275 -28.70 -1.93 29.54
CA SER A 275 -29.81 -1.14 29.01
C SER A 275 -30.41 -0.19 30.03
N GLU A 276 -31.14 0.81 29.53
CA GLU A 276 -31.89 1.77 30.36
C GLU A 276 -32.96 1.08 31.22
N GLU A 277 -33.46 -0.09 30.78
CA GLU A 277 -34.41 -0.91 31.53
C GLU A 277 -33.84 -1.46 32.84
N GLN A 278 -32.53 -1.33 33.06
CA GLN A 278 -31.88 -1.72 34.30
C GLN A 278 -31.63 -0.52 35.24
N CYS A 279 -32.04 0.69 34.84
CA CYS A 279 -32.12 1.86 35.71
C CYS A 279 -33.48 1.88 36.42
N GLN A 280 -33.50 2.00 37.75
CA GLN A 280 -34.72 2.05 38.58
C GLN A 280 -34.82 3.37 39.34
N CYS A 281 -36.05 3.86 39.57
CA CYS A 281 -36.26 5.08 40.35
C CYS A 281 -35.71 4.96 41.79
N ILE A 282 -35.02 6.00 42.26
CA ILE A 282 -34.52 6.12 43.64
C ILE A 282 -35.68 6.27 44.63
N GLU A 283 -35.42 6.15 45.94
CA GLU A 283 -36.45 6.27 46.98
C GLU A 283 -37.26 7.56 46.88
N GLY A 284 -38.57 7.46 47.06
CA GLY A 284 -39.50 8.59 46.96
C GLY A 284 -39.98 8.91 45.54
N PHE A 285 -39.63 8.12 44.52
CA PHE A 285 -40.03 8.34 43.13
C PHE A 285 -40.67 7.10 42.46
N GLN A 286 -41.73 7.30 41.69
CA GLN A 286 -42.40 6.26 40.89
C GLN A 286 -42.32 6.54 39.38
N GLY A 287 -42.35 5.48 38.59
CA GLY A 287 -42.32 5.57 37.13
C GLY A 287 -42.15 4.22 36.45
N ALA A 288 -42.39 4.21 35.14
CA ALA A 288 -41.99 3.09 34.27
C ALA A 288 -40.52 3.25 33.86
N TYR A 289 -39.83 2.14 33.64
CA TYR A 289 -38.54 2.10 32.93
C TYR A 289 -38.68 2.86 31.62
N ASN A 290 -37.79 3.82 31.30
CA ASN A 290 -37.78 4.75 30.13
C ASN A 290 -38.34 6.16 30.32
N ASN A 291 -38.70 6.60 31.54
CA ASN A 291 -39.27 7.93 31.77
C ASN A 291 -38.73 8.63 33.01
N LEU A 292 -38.91 9.96 33.03
CA LEU A 292 -38.64 10.84 34.16
C LEU A 292 -39.30 10.27 35.43
N CYS A 293 -38.51 9.80 36.39
CA CYS A 293 -39.00 9.36 37.68
C CYS A 293 -39.74 10.53 38.36
N THR A 294 -40.99 10.30 38.74
CA THR A 294 -41.87 11.33 39.33
C THR A 294 -41.99 11.16 40.83
N GLU A 295 -42.00 12.26 41.58
CA GLU A 295 -42.14 12.22 43.04
C GLU A 295 -43.43 11.50 43.46
N CYS A 296 -43.35 10.70 44.53
CA CYS A 296 -44.52 10.07 45.13
C CYS A 296 -45.54 11.14 45.60
N PRO A 297 -46.83 10.99 45.24
CA PRO A 297 -47.90 11.86 45.75
C PRO A 297 -48.01 11.84 47.28
N THR A 298 -48.50 12.92 47.87
CA THR A 298 -48.80 13.01 49.32
C THR A 298 -49.68 11.84 49.78
N GLY A 299 -49.33 11.24 50.92
CA GLY A 299 -50.00 10.04 51.45
C GLY A 299 -49.51 8.71 50.87
N THR A 300 -48.51 8.73 49.97
CA THR A 300 -47.82 7.54 49.48
C THR A 300 -46.32 7.64 49.73
N PHE A 301 -45.65 6.49 49.81
CA PHE A 301 -44.20 6.39 49.96
C PHE A 301 -43.66 5.31 49.03
N GLN A 302 -42.39 5.40 48.69
CA GLN A 302 -41.70 4.33 47.99
C GLN A 302 -40.35 4.13 48.66
N ASP A 303 -40.26 3.03 49.39
CA ASP A 303 -39.01 2.49 49.88
C ASP A 303 -38.33 1.71 48.75
N LEU A 304 -37.02 1.88 48.59
CA LEU A 304 -36.27 0.87 47.85
C LEU A 304 -36.25 -0.36 48.74
N ASP A 305 -37.09 -1.34 48.41
CA ASP A 305 -37.05 -2.68 49.02
C ASP A 305 -35.82 -3.49 48.54
N TYR A 306 -34.68 -2.80 48.39
CA TYR A 306 -33.35 -3.38 48.38
C TYR A 306 -32.67 -2.92 49.65
N THR A 307 -32.99 -3.59 50.75
CA THR A 307 -31.94 -3.80 51.73
C THR A 307 -30.81 -4.53 50.98
N TYR A 308 -29.78 -3.78 50.59
CA TYR A 308 -28.42 -4.30 50.52
C TYR A 308 -28.02 -4.64 51.96
N ASP A 309 -28.71 -5.63 52.53
CA ASP A 309 -28.39 -6.18 53.81
C ASP A 309 -27.18 -7.08 53.58
N SER A 310 -26.02 -6.56 53.95
CA SER A 310 -24.74 -7.28 53.97
C SER A 310 -24.78 -8.62 54.73
N THR A 311 -25.90 -8.97 55.39
CA THR A 311 -26.09 -10.20 56.15
C THR A 311 -27.05 -11.21 55.52
N ASN A 312 -27.80 -10.88 54.45
CA ASN A 312 -28.82 -11.77 53.88
C ASN A 312 -28.29 -12.61 52.69
N THR A 313 -27.65 -13.72 53.02
CA THR A 313 -27.00 -14.65 52.08
C THR A 313 -27.95 -15.40 51.13
N VAL A 314 -29.26 -15.42 51.40
CA VAL A 314 -30.25 -16.17 50.60
C VAL A 314 -30.67 -15.41 49.34
N LEU A 315 -30.79 -14.08 49.41
CA LEU A 315 -31.10 -13.21 48.26
C LEU A 315 -29.89 -13.05 47.32
N ARG A 316 -28.67 -13.07 47.87
CA ARG A 316 -27.42 -13.06 47.11
C ARG A 316 -27.33 -14.25 46.14
N GLN A 317 -27.71 -15.44 46.60
CA GLN A 317 -27.76 -16.64 45.76
C GLN A 317 -28.87 -16.58 44.71
N SER A 318 -30.07 -16.05 45.00
CA SER A 318 -31.15 -16.02 44.01
C SER A 318 -30.91 -15.04 42.87
N ILE A 319 -30.26 -13.89 43.13
CA ILE A 319 -30.00 -12.85 42.12
C ILE A 319 -28.72 -13.17 41.33
N GLU A 320 -27.63 -13.61 41.98
CA GLU A 320 -26.42 -14.07 41.27
C GLU A 320 -26.71 -15.30 40.40
N THR A 321 -27.59 -16.22 40.85
CA THR A 321 -27.97 -17.41 40.05
C THR A 321 -28.99 -17.08 38.94
N GLN A 322 -29.88 -16.10 39.12
CA GLN A 322 -30.80 -15.64 38.06
C GLN A 322 -30.09 -14.82 36.97
N VAL A 323 -29.12 -13.97 37.36
CA VAL A 323 -28.28 -13.22 36.41
C VAL A 323 -27.31 -14.15 35.67
N ALA A 324 -26.83 -15.23 36.30
CA ALA A 324 -25.97 -16.22 35.64
C ALA A 324 -26.71 -17.22 34.73
N THR A 325 -28.03 -17.39 34.87
CA THR A 325 -28.81 -18.36 34.07
C THR A 325 -29.66 -17.72 32.96
N LEU A 326 -29.92 -16.41 33.03
CA LEU A 326 -30.62 -15.66 31.99
C LEU A 326 -29.63 -14.71 31.30
N GLY A 327 -29.08 -15.16 30.18
CA GLY A 327 -28.39 -14.25 29.26
C GLY A 327 -29.32 -13.10 28.90
N VAL A 328 -29.00 -11.90 29.40
CA VAL A 328 -29.27 -10.55 28.85
C VAL A 328 -30.68 -10.26 28.28
N SER A 329 -31.72 -11.02 28.62
CA SER A 329 -33.04 -10.85 27.98
C SER A 329 -34.23 -11.03 28.90
N GLY A 330 -34.06 -10.73 30.18
CA GLY A 330 -35.17 -10.82 31.13
C GLY A 330 -34.82 -10.43 32.55
N VAL A 331 -34.36 -9.20 32.77
CA VAL A 331 -34.61 -8.59 34.08
C VAL A 331 -36.11 -8.32 34.11
N LEU A 332 -36.85 -8.94 35.03
CA LEU A 332 -38.27 -8.65 35.21
C LEU A 332 -38.41 -7.14 35.40
N ALA A 333 -39.09 -6.48 34.45
CA ALA A 333 -39.51 -5.10 34.58
C ALA A 333 -40.50 -5.00 35.75
N VAL A 334 -39.99 -4.75 36.95
CA VAL A 334 -40.79 -4.42 38.13
C VAL A 334 -41.07 -2.92 38.08
N ASN A 335 -42.24 -2.53 37.59
CA ASN A 335 -42.70 -1.14 37.69
C ASN A 335 -42.68 -0.70 39.17
N VAL A 336 -41.87 0.31 39.45
CA VAL A 336 -41.73 0.88 40.78
C VAL A 336 -42.91 1.80 41.03
N THR A 337 -43.80 1.40 41.94
CA THR A 337 -45.04 2.13 42.25
C THR A 337 -45.05 2.55 43.72
N CYS A 338 -45.52 3.76 44.01
CA CYS A 338 -45.62 4.21 45.40
C CYS A 338 -46.72 3.41 46.13
N LYS A 339 -46.38 2.97 47.35
CA LYS A 339 -47.30 2.27 48.25
C LYS A 339 -48.04 3.30 49.11
N ALA A 340 -49.30 3.02 49.44
CA ALA A 340 -50.04 3.84 50.40
C ALA A 340 -49.47 3.68 51.81
N CYS A 341 -49.43 4.74 52.60
CA CYS A 341 -48.97 4.64 53.98
C CYS A 341 -49.85 3.66 54.79
N PRO A 342 -49.24 2.81 55.64
CA PRO A 342 -49.97 1.97 56.58
C PRO A 342 -50.91 2.78 57.49
N VAL A 343 -51.96 2.12 58.00
CA VAL A 343 -52.89 2.71 58.96
C VAL A 343 -52.12 3.28 60.17
N ASP A 344 -52.48 4.49 60.63
CA ASP A 344 -51.81 5.26 61.70
C ASP A 344 -50.43 5.84 61.37
N THR A 345 -50.07 5.91 60.10
CA THR A 345 -48.88 6.64 59.60
C THR A 345 -49.24 7.67 58.52
N TYR A 346 -48.41 8.69 58.33
CA TYR A 346 -48.64 9.79 57.39
C TYR A 346 -47.34 10.24 56.69
N CYS A 347 -47.51 10.85 55.53
CA CYS A 347 -46.46 11.53 54.75
C CYS A 347 -46.97 12.90 54.33
N ASP A 348 -46.48 13.97 54.96
CA ASP A 348 -46.87 15.36 54.65
C ASP A 348 -46.03 16.01 53.55
N VAL A 349 -45.06 15.28 52.99
CA VAL A 349 -44.08 15.81 52.02
C VAL A 349 -44.15 15.00 50.72
N LEU A 350 -44.16 15.70 49.58
CA LEU A 350 -44.00 15.08 48.26
C LEU A 350 -42.66 14.35 48.18
N GLY A 351 -42.64 13.15 47.60
CA GLY A 351 -41.42 12.35 47.46
C GLY A 351 -40.87 11.75 48.76
N SER A 352 -41.68 11.57 49.81
CA SER A 352 -41.22 10.97 51.07
C SER A 352 -40.83 9.48 50.90
N PRO A 353 -39.61 9.06 51.30
CA PRO A 353 -39.17 7.66 51.20
C PRO A 353 -39.74 6.77 52.32
N ILE A 354 -40.25 7.37 53.41
CA ILE A 354 -40.80 6.67 54.58
C ILE A 354 -42.09 7.33 55.07
N CYS A 355 -42.98 6.56 55.69
CA CYS A 355 -44.13 7.09 56.43
C CYS A 355 -43.76 7.33 57.90
N PHE A 356 -44.20 8.46 58.43
CA PHE A 356 -44.01 8.81 59.84
C PHE A 356 -45.21 8.38 60.68
N PRO A 357 -45.02 7.93 61.94
CA PRO A 357 -46.14 7.63 62.83
C PRO A 357 -46.93 8.90 63.11
N CYS A 358 -48.25 8.86 62.92
CA CYS A 358 -49.15 9.98 63.20
C CYS A 358 -48.88 10.51 64.61
N PRO A 359 -48.78 11.84 64.83
CA PRO A 359 -48.68 12.38 66.17
C PRO A 359 -49.88 11.84 66.95
N SER A 360 -49.61 10.97 67.92
CA SER A 360 -50.63 10.48 68.82
C SER A 360 -51.30 11.71 69.39
N ALA A 361 -52.60 11.85 69.16
CA ALA A 361 -53.37 12.98 69.62
C ALA A 361 -53.05 13.15 71.11
N SER A 362 -52.22 14.15 71.43
CA SER A 362 -51.94 14.52 72.80
C SER A 362 -53.27 15.00 73.34
N SER A 363 -53.88 14.13 74.15
CA SER A 363 -55.13 14.32 74.86
C SER A 363 -55.31 15.76 75.32
N SER A 364 -56.25 16.46 74.69
CA SER A 364 -56.86 17.69 75.18
C SER A 364 -58.33 17.43 75.44
#